data_AF-A0A3D0HIB6-F1
#
_entry.id   AF-A0A3D0HIB6-F1
#
_cell.length_a   1.000
_cell.length_b   1.000
_cell.length_c   1.000
_cell.angle_alpha   90.00
_cell.angle_beta   90.00
_cell.angle_gamma   90.00
#
_symmetry.space_group_name_H-M   'P 1'
#
loop_
_entity.id
_entity.type
_entity.pdbx_description
1 polymer ?
#
loop_
_entity_poly.entity_id
_entity_poly.type
_entity_poly.pdbx_seq_one_letter_code
_entity_poly.pdbx_strand_id
1 'polypeptide(L)'
;MTRAWRLLKSVIRLKWRFKQPKRRDVLLFFKTGAEVIGPYFEPTEFQVLDLRESEVNIAIAIRCLLDRDLSAENYARQFIKVAKPKLILTFIDNFPPYYLLKDEFPETEVWLIQNGVRSDRGDLFGLLKATSSSRTDQVDKMFVFGTAIGEKYLEYIS
;
A
#
# COMPACT_ATOMS: atom_id res chain seq x y z
N MET A 1 -2.72 -5.81 32.06
CA MET A 1 -1.98 -7.04 31.71
C MET A 1 -2.37 -7.65 30.35
N THR A 2 -3.61 -7.53 29.86
CA THR A 2 -4.06 -8.17 28.60
C THR A 2 -3.61 -7.48 27.30
N ARG A 3 -3.24 -6.19 27.31
CA ARG A 3 -2.74 -5.46 26.12
C ARG A 3 -1.25 -5.71 25.86
N ALA A 4 -0.41 -5.58 26.87
CA ALA A 4 1.02 -5.87 26.77
C ALA A 4 1.28 -7.32 26.34
N TRP A 5 0.51 -8.28 26.89
CA TRP A 5 0.56 -9.67 26.47
C TRP A 5 0.12 -9.89 25.02
N ARG A 6 -0.91 -9.16 24.55
CA ARG A 6 -1.33 -9.19 23.14
C ARG A 6 -0.25 -8.65 22.22
N LEU A 7 0.37 -7.52 22.57
CA LEU A 7 1.47 -6.92 21.80
C LEU A 7 2.68 -7.86 21.77
N LEU A 8 3.08 -8.43 22.90
CA LEU A 8 4.17 -9.40 22.98
C LEU A 8 3.88 -10.63 22.11
N LYS A 9 2.65 -11.16 22.16
CA LYS A 9 2.21 -12.29 21.34
C LYS A 9 2.21 -11.95 19.85
N SER A 10 1.84 -10.73 19.46
CA SER A 10 1.94 -10.26 18.08
C SER A 10 3.40 -10.21 17.64
N VAL A 11 4.29 -9.62 18.45
CA VAL A 11 5.73 -9.52 18.16
C VAL A 11 6.39 -10.89 17.99
N ILE A 12 6.04 -11.88 18.82
CA ILE A 12 6.57 -13.25 18.72
C ILE A 12 6.08 -13.97 17.45
N ARG A 13 4.91 -13.61 16.91
CA ARG A 13 4.34 -14.19 15.69
C ARG A 13 4.86 -13.56 14.40
N LEU A 14 5.53 -12.42 14.50
CA LEU A 14 6.12 -11.74 13.34
C LEU A 14 7.24 -12.58 12.75
N LYS A 15 7.22 -12.72 11.43
CA LYS A 15 8.39 -13.21 10.69
C LYS A 15 9.36 -12.07 10.49
N TRP A 16 10.58 -12.23 10.97
CA TRP A 16 11.61 -11.21 10.87
C TRP A 16 12.45 -11.39 9.63
N ARG A 17 12.54 -10.34 8.80
CA ARG A 17 13.35 -10.34 7.60
C ARG A 17 14.49 -9.34 7.74
N PHE A 18 15.72 -9.85 7.71
CA PHE A 18 16.92 -9.00 7.90
C PHE A 18 17.48 -8.47 6.57
N LYS A 19 17.20 -9.15 5.45
CA LYS A 19 17.64 -8.72 4.13
C LYS A 19 16.84 -7.50 3.68
N GLN A 20 17.52 -6.51 3.11
CA GLN A 20 16.89 -5.36 2.46
C GLN A 20 15.86 -5.79 1.41
N PRO A 21 14.83 -4.97 1.13
CA PRO A 21 13.97 -5.17 -0.03
C PRO A 21 14.78 -5.35 -1.31
N LYS A 22 14.32 -6.24 -2.20
CA LYS A 22 14.98 -6.42 -3.49
C LYS A 22 14.58 -5.25 -4.39
N ARG A 23 15.46 -4.88 -5.32
CA ARG A 23 15.08 -3.96 -6.39
C ARG A 23 14.36 -4.76 -7.46
N ARG A 24 13.08 -4.45 -7.62
CA ARG A 24 12.11 -5.19 -8.43
C ARG A 24 11.26 -4.15 -9.14
N ASP A 25 11.03 -4.32 -10.43
CA ASP A 25 10.32 -3.34 -11.25
C ASP A 25 8.86 -3.20 -10.81
N VAL A 26 8.27 -4.26 -10.25
CA VAL A 26 6.87 -4.30 -9.85
C VAL A 26 6.74 -4.59 -8.35
N LEU A 27 6.04 -3.72 -7.65
CA LEU A 27 5.68 -3.86 -6.24
C LEU A 27 4.16 -3.99 -6.09
N LEU A 28 3.71 -5.14 -5.59
CA LEU A 28 2.33 -5.29 -5.13
C LEU A 28 2.21 -4.83 -3.67
N PHE A 29 1.35 -3.83 -3.47
CA PHE A 29 1.01 -3.22 -2.19
C PHE A 29 -0.17 -3.99 -1.57
N PHE A 30 0.06 -4.57 -0.40
CA PHE A 30 -0.72 -5.66 0.22
C PHE A 30 -0.67 -6.98 -0.55
N LYS A 31 -0.61 -8.09 0.18
CA LYS A 31 -0.59 -9.43 -0.44
C LYS A 31 -1.86 -9.81 -1.19
N THR A 32 -2.98 -9.11 -0.95
CA THR A 32 -4.26 -9.37 -1.61
C THR A 32 -4.11 -9.32 -3.14
N GLY A 33 -4.54 -10.39 -3.83
CA GLY A 33 -4.44 -10.49 -5.29
C GLY A 33 -3.08 -10.94 -5.82
N ALA A 34 -2.11 -11.26 -4.95
CA ALA A 34 -0.79 -11.74 -5.36
C ALA A 34 -0.86 -13.03 -6.19
N GLU A 35 -1.77 -13.94 -5.84
CA GLU A 35 -2.05 -15.17 -6.57
C GLU A 35 -2.68 -14.94 -7.96
N VAL A 36 -3.35 -13.80 -8.14
CA VAL A 36 -4.00 -13.42 -9.40
C VAL A 36 -3.01 -12.72 -10.32
N ILE A 37 -2.29 -11.71 -9.81
CA ILE A 37 -1.42 -10.87 -10.65
C ILE A 37 0.00 -11.44 -10.78
N GLY A 38 0.48 -12.18 -9.78
CA GLY A 38 1.84 -12.71 -9.73
C GLY A 38 2.25 -13.56 -10.94
N PRO A 39 1.38 -14.46 -11.47
CA PRO A 39 1.70 -15.27 -12.64
C PRO A 39 1.97 -14.49 -13.94
N TYR A 40 1.60 -13.21 -14.01
CA TYR A 40 1.88 -12.36 -15.17
C TYR A 40 3.27 -11.71 -15.12
N PHE A 41 4.02 -11.95 -14.05
CA PHE A 41 5.34 -11.39 -13.84
C PHE A 41 6.38 -12.48 -13.53
N GLU A 42 7.59 -12.29 -14.03
CA GLU A 42 8.77 -13.05 -13.68
C GLU A 42 9.08 -12.95 -12.17
N PRO A 43 9.55 -14.02 -11.52
CA PRO A 43 9.95 -13.98 -10.12
C PRO A 43 11.05 -12.93 -9.81
N THR A 44 11.77 -12.49 -10.85
CA THR A 44 12.82 -11.48 -10.78
C THR A 44 12.33 -10.04 -10.92
N GLU A 45 11.10 -9.80 -11.35
CA GLU A 45 10.54 -8.45 -11.53
C GLU A 45 9.50 -8.10 -10.47
N PHE A 46 8.88 -9.11 -9.84
CA PHE A 46 7.80 -8.92 -8.88
C PHE A 46 8.24 -9.06 -7.42
N GLN A 47 7.68 -8.22 -6.56
CA GLN A 47 7.76 -8.35 -5.10
C GLN A 47 6.48 -7.86 -4.43
N VAL A 48 6.17 -8.42 -3.27
CA VAL A 48 5.04 -8.02 -2.43
C VAL A 48 5.54 -7.25 -1.20
N LEU A 49 4.84 -6.18 -0.86
CA LEU A 49 4.87 -5.51 0.44
C LEU A 49 3.54 -5.81 1.14
N ASP A 50 3.57 -6.40 2.33
CA ASP A 50 2.36 -6.64 3.12
C ASP A 50 2.47 -5.94 4.48
N LEU A 51 1.63 -4.93 4.69
CA LEU A 51 1.60 -4.16 5.93
C LEU A 51 0.81 -4.86 7.05
N ARG A 52 0.10 -5.97 6.75
CA ARG A 52 -0.78 -6.67 7.70
C ARG A 52 -0.06 -7.68 8.60
N GLU A 53 1.14 -7.32 9.06
CA GLU A 53 1.90 -8.00 10.12
C GLU A 53 2.35 -9.45 9.83
N SER A 54 2.33 -9.93 8.58
CA SER A 54 2.78 -11.29 8.28
C SER A 54 4.33 -11.43 8.24
N GLU A 55 5.03 -10.33 7.95
CA GLU A 55 6.49 -10.23 7.90
C GLU A 55 6.94 -8.78 8.16
N VAL A 56 8.01 -8.59 8.93
CA VAL A 56 8.62 -7.26 9.13
C VAL A 56 10.08 -7.30 8.67
N ASN A 57 10.39 -6.43 7.72
CA ASN A 57 11.76 -6.10 7.34
C ASN A 57 12.42 -5.18 8.38
N ILE A 58 13.40 -5.71 9.11
CA ILE A 58 14.14 -5.01 10.16
C ILE A 58 14.92 -3.82 9.62
N ALA A 59 15.50 -3.94 8.42
CA ALA A 59 16.28 -2.85 7.84
C ALA A 59 15.40 -1.63 7.53
N ILE A 60 14.14 -1.86 7.15
CA ILE A 60 13.14 -0.80 6.97
C ILE A 60 12.65 -0.28 8.32
N ALA A 61 12.39 -1.15 9.30
CA ALA A 61 11.99 -0.73 10.64
C ALA A 61 13.04 0.19 11.32
N ILE A 62 14.33 -0.09 11.13
CA ILE A 62 15.41 0.79 11.61
C ILE A 62 15.35 2.16 10.92
N ARG A 63 15.10 2.22 9.61
CA ARG A 63 14.91 3.50 8.90
C ARG A 63 13.73 4.29 9.46
N CYS A 64 12.61 3.62 9.72
CA CYS A 64 11.46 4.23 10.36
C CYS A 64 11.78 4.79 11.76
N LEU A 65 12.60 4.08 12.53
CA LEU A 65 13.06 4.55 13.84
C LEU A 65 13.95 5.80 13.72
N LEU A 66 14.84 5.85 12.72
CA LEU A 66 15.67 7.02 12.44
C LEU A 66 14.83 8.23 12.02
N ASP A 67 13.77 7.99 11.24
CA ASP A 67 12.78 9.01 10.85
C ASP A 67 11.79 9.37 11.96
N ARG A 68 11.87 8.68 13.12
CA ARG A 68 10.97 8.85 14.28
C ARG A 68 9.48 8.68 13.95
N ASP A 69 9.17 7.95 12.89
CA ASP A 69 7.80 7.63 12.47
C ASP A 69 7.69 6.13 12.21
N LEU A 70 7.01 5.43 13.13
CA LEU A 70 6.78 3.99 13.07
C LEU A 70 5.41 3.64 12.45
N SER A 71 4.75 4.59 11.78
CA SER A 71 3.50 4.35 11.07
C SER A 71 3.69 3.34 9.94
N ALA A 72 2.62 2.60 9.62
CA ALA A 72 2.61 1.70 8.48
C ALA A 72 2.83 2.45 7.15
N GLU A 73 2.42 3.72 7.11
CA GLU A 73 2.63 4.63 5.98
C GLU A 73 4.12 4.94 5.78
N ASN A 74 4.83 5.40 6.83
CA ASN A 74 6.27 5.61 6.71
C ASN A 74 7.03 4.30 6.45
N TYR A 75 6.58 3.19 7.02
CA TYR A 75 7.14 1.88 6.70
C TYR A 75 7.06 1.56 5.21
N ALA A 76 5.89 1.77 4.60
CA ALA A 76 5.71 1.59 3.17
C ALA A 76 6.60 2.54 2.35
N ARG A 77 6.66 3.83 2.72
CA ARG A 77 7.55 4.82 2.07
C ARG A 77 9.00 4.40 2.11
N GLN A 78 9.52 4.03 3.27
CA GLN A 78 10.91 3.59 3.43
C GLN A 78 11.19 2.31 2.63
N PHE A 79 10.22 1.39 2.59
CA PHE A 79 10.33 0.20 1.76
C PHE A 79 10.44 0.57 0.27
N ILE A 80 9.55 1.43 -0.23
CA ILE A 80 9.52 1.87 -1.64
C ILE A 80 10.82 2.61 -1.99
N LYS A 81 11.31 3.51 -1.14
CA LYS A 81 12.60 4.21 -1.33
C LYS A 81 13.78 3.27 -1.55
N VAL A 82 13.77 2.10 -0.89
CA VAL A 82 14.83 1.09 -1.03
C VAL A 82 14.60 0.18 -2.23
N ALA A 83 13.35 -0.28 -2.42
CA ALA A 83 12.97 -1.19 -3.49
C ALA A 83 13.02 -0.53 -4.88
N LYS A 84 12.73 0.78 -4.95
CA LYS A 84 12.70 1.59 -6.18
C LYS A 84 11.95 0.91 -7.34
N PRO A 85 10.68 0.53 -7.14
CA PRO A 85 9.88 -0.06 -8.21
C PRO A 85 9.62 0.98 -9.31
N LYS A 86 9.32 0.48 -10.51
CA LYS A 86 8.78 1.28 -11.62
C LYS A 86 7.26 1.32 -11.58
N LEU A 87 6.63 0.27 -11.06
CA LEU A 87 5.19 0.13 -10.89
C LEU A 87 4.86 -0.31 -9.47
N ILE A 88 3.95 0.42 -8.82
CA ILE A 88 3.29 0.03 -7.59
C ILE A 88 1.83 -0.26 -7.92
N LEU A 89 1.35 -1.45 -7.58
CA LEU A 89 -0.04 -1.84 -7.80
C LEU A 89 -0.71 -2.30 -6.51
N THR A 90 -2.03 -2.12 -6.37
CA THR A 90 -2.78 -2.61 -5.21
C THR A 90 -4.15 -3.14 -5.62
N PHE A 91 -4.64 -4.14 -4.90
CA PHE A 91 -6.05 -4.58 -4.92
C PHE A 91 -6.86 -3.98 -3.75
N ILE A 92 -6.25 -3.08 -2.97
CA ILE A 92 -6.83 -2.45 -1.79
C ILE A 92 -6.98 -0.95 -2.05
N ASP A 93 -8.19 -0.57 -2.45
CA ASP A 93 -8.65 0.81 -2.69
C ASP A 93 -9.11 1.53 -1.41
N ASN A 94 -9.29 0.83 -0.29
CA ASN A 94 -9.72 1.44 0.97
C ASN A 94 -8.57 1.76 1.92
N PHE A 95 -7.38 1.99 1.37
CA PHE A 95 -6.20 2.45 2.12
C PHE A 95 -5.75 3.82 1.61
N PRO A 96 -6.31 4.93 2.16
CA PRO A 96 -6.09 6.26 1.63
C PRO A 96 -4.63 6.71 1.48
N PRO A 97 -3.69 6.36 2.38
CA PRO A 97 -2.29 6.75 2.20
C PRO A 97 -1.66 6.21 0.90
N TYR A 98 -2.26 5.20 0.26
CA TYR A 98 -1.83 4.72 -1.04
C TYR A 98 -1.89 5.81 -2.12
N TYR A 99 -2.90 6.68 -2.07
CA TYR A 99 -3.13 7.72 -3.07
C TYR A 99 -2.14 8.88 -2.98
N LEU A 100 -1.38 8.96 -1.89
CA LEU A 100 -0.32 9.95 -1.69
C LEU A 100 1.00 9.50 -2.33
N LEU A 101 1.12 8.22 -2.71
CA LEU A 101 2.35 7.69 -3.27
C LEU A 101 2.72 8.35 -4.58
N LYS A 102 1.75 8.84 -5.37
CA LYS A 102 2.05 9.46 -6.66
C LYS A 102 2.78 10.79 -6.48
N ASP A 103 2.35 11.60 -5.53
CA ASP A 103 3.02 12.86 -5.19
C ASP A 103 4.44 12.62 -4.67
N GLU A 104 4.64 11.55 -3.87
CA GLU A 104 5.94 11.23 -3.28
C GLU A 104 6.91 10.55 -4.26
N PHE A 105 6.39 9.82 -5.25
CA PHE A 105 7.15 9.04 -6.21
C PHE A 105 6.66 9.32 -7.64
N PRO A 106 6.82 10.55 -8.16
CA PRO A 106 6.22 10.97 -9.44
C PRO A 106 6.68 10.14 -10.65
N GLU A 107 7.91 9.62 -10.60
CA GLU A 107 8.49 8.76 -11.64
C GLU A 107 8.02 7.30 -11.58
N THR A 108 7.27 6.92 -10.54
CA THR A 108 6.74 5.57 -10.36
C THR A 108 5.28 5.54 -10.81
N GLU A 109 4.92 4.52 -11.58
CA GLU A 109 3.53 4.25 -11.94
C GLU A 109 2.78 3.74 -10.70
N VAL A 110 1.62 4.30 -10.39
CA VAL A 110 0.77 3.91 -9.25
C VAL A 110 -0.58 3.46 -9.80
N TRP A 111 -0.88 2.17 -9.68
CA TRP A 111 -2.09 1.57 -10.27
C TRP A 111 -3.01 0.96 -9.21
N LEU A 112 -4.29 1.28 -9.33
CA LEU A 112 -5.33 0.73 -8.48
C LEU A 112 -6.16 -0.32 -9.22
N ILE A 113 -6.40 -1.47 -8.59
CA ILE A 113 -7.37 -2.47 -9.06
C ILE A 113 -8.45 -2.64 -8.00
N GLN A 114 -9.70 -2.41 -8.37
CA GLN A 114 -10.84 -2.56 -7.47
C GLN A 114 -11.07 -4.05 -7.14
N ASN A 115 -11.20 -4.34 -5.85
CA ASN A 115 -11.48 -5.69 -5.34
C ASN A 115 -12.77 -5.75 -4.50
N GLY A 116 -13.62 -4.73 -4.57
CA GLY A 116 -14.91 -4.73 -3.88
C GLY A 116 -15.73 -3.48 -4.13
N VAL A 117 -17.02 -3.57 -3.87
CA VAL A 117 -17.95 -2.43 -3.99
C VAL A 117 -17.65 -1.41 -2.90
N ARG A 118 -17.74 -0.13 -3.25
CA ARG A 118 -17.53 1.01 -2.34
C ARG A 118 -18.75 1.91 -2.32
N SER A 119 -18.97 2.53 -1.16
CA SER A 119 -20.11 3.39 -0.88
C SER A 119 -19.70 4.63 -0.09
N ASP A 120 -20.65 5.51 0.18
CA ASP A 120 -20.40 6.75 0.93
C ASP A 120 -20.38 6.51 2.45
N ARG A 121 -21.49 5.99 3.01
CA ARG A 121 -21.70 5.98 4.47
C ARG A 121 -20.84 4.94 5.15
N GLY A 122 -19.81 5.39 5.87
CA GLY A 122 -18.92 4.52 6.65
C GLY A 122 -17.93 3.74 5.79
N ASP A 123 -17.70 4.18 4.56
CA ASP A 123 -16.89 3.49 3.57
C ASP A 123 -16.04 4.50 2.77
N LEU A 124 -15.31 4.04 1.75
CA LEU A 124 -14.25 4.77 1.06
C LEU A 124 -14.68 6.17 0.61
N PHE A 125 -15.79 6.34 -0.11
CA PHE A 125 -16.12 7.64 -0.69
C PHE A 125 -16.47 8.67 0.38
N GLY A 126 -17.07 8.26 1.50
CA GLY A 126 -17.27 9.14 2.65
C GLY A 126 -15.96 9.57 3.30
N LEU A 127 -14.99 8.67 3.38
CA LEU A 127 -13.65 8.96 3.89
C LEU A 127 -12.89 9.93 2.96
N LEU A 128 -12.88 9.67 1.65
CA LEU A 128 -12.24 10.54 0.67
C LEU A 128 -12.85 11.94 0.68
N LYS A 129 -14.18 12.04 0.72
CA LYS A 129 -14.90 13.31 0.83
C LYS A 129 -14.53 14.10 2.08
N ALA A 130 -14.28 13.42 3.20
CA ALA A 130 -13.88 14.09 4.45
C ALA A 130 -12.44 14.60 4.41
N THR A 131 -11.58 14.01 3.58
CA THR A 131 -10.15 14.33 3.47
C THR A 131 -9.79 15.13 2.23
N SER A 132 -10.71 15.31 1.27
CA SER A 132 -10.43 15.90 -0.05
C SER A 132 -9.95 17.35 -0.02
N SER A 133 -10.18 18.09 1.08
CA SER A 133 -9.69 19.47 1.24
C SER A 133 -8.25 19.57 1.74
N SER A 134 -7.67 18.48 2.28
CA SER A 134 -6.37 18.50 2.95
C SER A 134 -5.28 17.72 2.22
N ARG A 135 -5.61 16.99 1.14
CA ARG A 135 -4.66 16.19 0.37
C ARG A 135 -5.11 16.04 -1.07
N THR A 136 -4.14 15.89 -1.97
CA THR A 136 -4.36 15.49 -3.35
C THR A 136 -4.22 13.98 -3.42
N ASP A 137 -5.30 13.28 -3.73
CA ASP A 137 -5.27 11.83 -3.95
C ASP A 137 -5.08 11.56 -5.44
N GLN A 138 -4.03 10.83 -5.82
CA GLN A 138 -3.72 10.58 -7.22
C GLN A 138 -3.22 9.16 -7.49
N VAL A 139 -3.62 8.62 -8.65
CA VAL A 139 -3.03 7.40 -9.24
C VAL A 139 -2.93 7.55 -10.76
N ASP A 140 -2.03 6.82 -11.41
CA ASP A 140 -1.91 6.90 -12.88
C ASP A 140 -3.02 6.12 -13.58
N LYS A 141 -3.47 5.00 -13.00
CA LYS A 141 -4.51 4.14 -13.58
C LYS A 141 -5.40 3.52 -12.52
N MET A 142 -6.70 3.48 -12.82
CA MET A 142 -7.71 2.79 -12.04
C MET A 142 -8.43 1.73 -12.87
N PHE A 143 -8.40 0.49 -12.41
CA PHE A 143 -9.16 -0.63 -12.97
C PHE A 143 -10.34 -0.93 -12.05
N VAL A 144 -11.53 -0.44 -12.43
CA VAL A 144 -12.74 -0.48 -11.60
C VAL A 144 -13.90 -1.19 -12.31
N PHE A 145 -14.97 -1.48 -11.57
CA PHE A 145 -16.17 -2.19 -12.03
C PHE A 145 -17.08 -1.33 -12.92
N GLY A 146 -16.55 -0.87 -14.05
CA GLY A 146 -17.27 -0.15 -15.10
C GLY A 146 -17.25 1.37 -14.96
N THR A 147 -17.73 2.04 -16.01
CA THR A 147 -17.60 3.50 -16.19
C THR A 147 -18.28 4.30 -15.08
N ALA A 148 -19.48 3.89 -14.65
CA ALA A 148 -20.21 4.60 -13.59
C ALA A 148 -19.45 4.64 -12.26
N ILE A 149 -18.72 3.57 -11.92
CA ILE A 149 -17.85 3.55 -10.75
C ILE A 149 -16.60 4.38 -11.01
N GLY A 150 -16.01 4.32 -12.21
CA GLY A 150 -14.89 5.16 -12.60
C GLY A 150 -15.16 6.65 -12.43
N GLU A 151 -16.32 7.12 -12.92
CA GLU A 151 -16.78 8.50 -12.73
C GLU A 151 -16.87 8.86 -11.24
N LYS A 152 -17.35 7.94 -10.40
CA LYS A 152 -17.43 8.17 -8.96
C LYS A 152 -16.06 8.27 -8.29
N TYR A 153 -15.08 7.46 -8.70
CA TYR A 153 -13.71 7.58 -8.19
C TYR A 153 -13.07 8.92 -8.60
N LEU A 154 -13.32 9.38 -9.83
CA LEU A 154 -12.79 10.64 -10.36
C LEU A 154 -13.29 11.90 -9.64
N GLU A 155 -14.38 11.81 -8.87
CA GLU A 155 -14.79 12.90 -7.96
C GLU A 155 -13.78 13.15 -6.82
N TYR A 156 -12.92 12.16 -6.51
CA TYR A 156 -12.05 12.17 -5.34
C TYR A 156 -10.58 11.91 -5.63
N ILE A 157 -10.28 11.09 -6.65
CA ILE A 157 -8.93 10.65 -6.98
C ILE A 157 -8.65 11.06 -8.42
N SER A 158 -7.56 11.81 -8.62
CA SER A 158 -7.09 12.25 -9.93
C SER A 158 -6.18 11.23 -10.61
#